data_AF-A0A4Q0Z3L0-F1
#
_entry.id   AF-A0A4Q0Z3L0-F1
#
_cell.length_a   1.000
_cell.length_b   1.000
_cell.length_c   1.000
_cell.angle_alpha   90.00
_cell.angle_beta   90.00
_cell.angle_gamma   90.00
#
_symmetry.space_group_name_H-M   'P 1'
#
loop_
_entity.id
_entity.type
_entity.pdbx_description
1 polymer ?
#
loop_
_entity_poly.entity_id
_entity_poly.type
_entity_poly.pdbx_seq_one_letter_code
_entity_poly.pdbx_strand_id
1 'polypeptide(L)'
;NQMSIVKESQYVALQQLTRSRYQLVKMLTKEKQHFLQHLSFKRNTFSQEVDTSVFGSAMTELFLEKFSLEELANMPLEELAEFLQEKSRNRFGYPKCVAASIQKAVKASYRLDKVVEDSIDVILGTSIAVIRTFQQQIKELEKSIKK
;
A
#
# COMPACT_ATOMS: atom_id res chain seq x y z
N ASN A 1 -32.79 21.75 28.18
CA ASN A 1 -32.71 20.36 27.69
C ASN A 1 -31.60 19.62 28.43
N GLN A 2 -31.92 18.90 29.50
CA GLN A 2 -30.97 18.00 30.18
C GLN A 2 -30.97 16.65 29.45
N MET A 3 -29.82 16.23 28.92
CA MET A 3 -29.65 14.85 28.44
C MET A 3 -29.52 13.91 29.63
N SER A 4 -30.11 12.72 29.53
CA SER A 4 -29.89 11.65 30.52
C SER A 4 -28.41 11.23 30.56
N ILE A 5 -27.88 10.90 31.74
CA ILE A 5 -26.49 10.44 31.96
C ILE A 5 -26.06 9.33 30.99
N VAL A 6 -26.97 8.41 30.65
CA VAL A 6 -26.72 7.32 29.68
C VAL A 6 -26.45 7.85 28.27
N LYS A 7 -27.23 8.84 27.81
CA LYS A 7 -27.05 9.49 26.49
C LYS A 7 -25.74 10.28 26.43
N GLU A 8 -25.37 10.94 27.53
CA GLU A 8 -24.10 11.65 27.63
C GLU A 8 -22.91 10.68 27.58
N SER A 9 -22.99 9.56 28.29
CA SER A 9 -21.95 8.51 28.28
C SER A 9 -21.78 7.87 26.88
N GLN A 10 -22.89 7.58 26.19
CA GLN A 10 -22.88 7.07 24.81
C GLN A 10 -22.26 8.09 23.84
N TYR A 11 -22.60 9.37 23.99
CA TYR A 11 -22.02 10.44 23.18
C TYR A 11 -20.50 10.53 23.36
N VAL A 12 -20.02 10.52 24.61
CA VAL A 12 -18.58 10.55 24.91
C VAL A 12 -17.87 9.33 24.31
N ALA A 13 -18.43 8.13 24.46
CA ALA A 13 -17.86 6.92 23.89
C ALA A 13 -17.73 7.00 22.36
N LEU A 14 -18.79 7.44 21.66
CA LEU A 14 -18.77 7.64 20.21
C LEU A 14 -17.75 8.70 19.79
N GLN A 15 -17.63 9.80 20.55
CA GLN A 15 -16.65 10.84 20.30
C GLN A 15 -15.21 10.31 20.38
N GLN A 16 -14.90 9.45 21.36
CA GLN A 16 -13.57 8.84 21.48
C GLN A 16 -13.25 7.89 20.32
N LEU A 17 -14.21 7.06 19.91
CA LEU A 17 -14.04 6.13 18.79
C LEU A 17 -13.81 6.88 17.47
N THR A 18 -14.60 7.92 17.20
CA THR A 18 -14.49 8.73 15.98
C THR A 18 -13.17 9.51 15.91
N ARG A 19 -12.71 10.08 17.03
CA ARG A 19 -11.39 10.73 17.14
C ARG A 19 -10.26 9.73 16.89
N SER A 20 -10.33 8.54 17.49
CA SER A 20 -9.34 7.48 17.30
C SER A 20 -9.27 7.03 15.84
N ARG A 21 -10.43 6.86 15.18
CA ARG A 21 -10.49 6.55 13.74
C ARG A 21 -9.82 7.65 12.91
N TYR A 22 -10.10 8.92 13.19
CA TYR A 22 -9.49 10.04 12.49
C TYR A 22 -7.96 10.06 12.64
N GLN A 23 -7.45 9.80 13.85
CA GLN A 23 -6.02 9.71 14.10
C GLN A 23 -5.37 8.57 13.30
N LEU A 24 -5.98 7.38 13.29
CA LEU A 24 -5.45 6.25 12.51
C LEU A 24 -5.45 6.52 11.01
N VAL A 25 -6.46 7.18 10.46
CA VAL A 25 -6.49 7.58 9.04
C VAL A 25 -5.34 8.54 8.73
N LYS A 26 -5.04 9.51 9.62
CA LYS A 26 -3.87 10.39 9.45
C LYS A 26 -2.55 9.62 9.45
N MET A 27 -2.39 8.69 10.38
CA MET A 27 -1.20 7.84 10.46
C MET A 27 -1.04 6.98 9.21
N LEU A 28 -2.13 6.38 8.72
CA LEU A 28 -2.15 5.62 7.47
C LEU A 28 -1.71 6.48 6.28
N THR A 29 -2.23 7.70 6.15
CA THR A 29 -1.85 8.61 5.05
C THR A 29 -0.37 8.98 5.13
N LYS A 30 0.14 9.27 6.33
CA LYS A 30 1.56 9.57 6.55
C LYS A 30 2.44 8.38 6.17
N GLU A 31 2.08 7.18 6.60
CA GLU A 31 2.83 5.97 6.29
C GLU A 31 2.85 5.68 4.79
N LYS A 32 1.71 5.83 4.11
CA LYS A 32 1.64 5.73 2.64
C LYS A 32 2.56 6.73 1.94
N GLN A 33 2.67 7.95 2.46
CA GLN A 33 3.59 8.93 1.89
C GLN A 33 5.05 8.54 2.09
N HIS A 34 5.42 8.03 3.27
CA HIS A 34 6.77 7.52 3.53
C HIS A 34 7.09 6.32 2.64
N PHE A 35 6.15 5.39 2.45
CA PHE A 35 6.27 4.29 1.50
C PHE A 35 6.60 4.80 0.09
N LEU A 36 5.86 5.79 -0.40
CA LEU A 36 6.08 6.36 -1.73
C LEU A 36 7.45 7.03 -1.84
N GLN A 37 7.93 7.71 -0.79
CA GLN A 37 9.26 8.31 -0.76
C GLN A 37 10.36 7.25 -0.91
N HIS A 38 10.27 6.15 -0.16
CA HIS A 38 11.21 5.05 -0.26
C HIS A 38 11.11 4.33 -1.60
N LEU A 39 9.90 4.14 -2.12
CA LEU A 39 9.68 3.56 -3.44
C LEU A 39 10.30 4.43 -4.53
N SER A 40 10.13 5.76 -4.49
CA SER A 40 10.76 6.67 -5.45
C SER A 40 12.28 6.70 -5.34
N PHE A 41 12.85 6.43 -4.15
CA PHE A 41 14.29 6.26 -4.01
C PHE A 41 14.79 4.94 -4.63
N LYS A 42 14.00 3.85 -4.60
CA LYS A 42 14.35 2.59 -5.27
C LYS A 42 13.99 2.57 -6.76
N ARG A 43 12.90 3.22 -7.16
CA ARG A 43 12.28 3.20 -8.51
C ARG A 43 11.67 4.55 -8.83
N ASN A 44 12.51 5.51 -9.21
CA ASN A 44 12.12 6.91 -9.37
C ASN A 44 11.03 7.18 -10.42
N THR A 45 10.99 6.40 -11.50
CA THR A 45 10.01 6.55 -12.58
C THR A 45 8.70 5.81 -12.32
N PHE A 46 8.61 5.00 -11.25
CA PHE A 46 7.47 4.12 -11.01
C PHE A 46 6.15 4.87 -10.90
N SER A 47 6.12 5.93 -10.09
CA SER A 47 4.91 6.75 -9.91
C SER A 47 4.53 7.58 -11.13
N GLN A 48 5.41 7.72 -12.13
CA GLN A 48 5.16 8.44 -13.37
C GLN A 48 4.62 7.52 -14.47
N GLU A 49 5.12 6.29 -14.52
CA GLU A 49 4.86 5.34 -15.61
C GLU A 49 3.73 4.34 -15.28
N VAL A 50 3.46 4.10 -14.00
CA VAL A 50 2.44 3.15 -13.55
C VAL A 50 1.22 3.89 -13.03
N ASP A 51 0.18 4.01 -13.87
CA ASP A 51 -1.09 4.64 -13.53
C ASP A 51 -2.02 3.67 -12.78
N THR A 52 -1.53 3.10 -11.68
CA THR A 52 -2.30 2.20 -10.81
C THR A 52 -1.85 2.37 -9.38
N SER A 53 -2.77 2.19 -8.43
CA SER A 53 -2.45 2.30 -7.01
C SER A 53 -1.43 1.24 -6.58
N VAL A 54 -0.28 1.70 -6.08
CA VAL A 54 0.78 0.85 -5.49
C VAL A 54 0.33 0.09 -4.24
N PHE A 55 -0.79 0.48 -3.63
CA PHE A 55 -1.35 -0.13 -2.41
C PHE A 55 -2.41 -1.20 -2.70
N GLY A 56 -2.65 -1.55 -3.97
CA GLY A 56 -3.46 -2.71 -4.32
C GLY A 56 -2.79 -4.02 -3.90
N SER A 57 -3.56 -5.10 -3.75
CA SER A 57 -3.04 -6.38 -3.25
C SER A 57 -1.90 -6.91 -4.13
N ALA A 58 -2.10 -6.96 -5.45
CA ALA A 58 -1.09 -7.42 -6.39
C ALA A 58 0.21 -6.61 -6.34
N MET A 59 0.11 -5.28 -6.30
CA MET A 59 1.27 -4.39 -6.22
C MET A 59 2.00 -4.54 -4.89
N THR A 60 1.26 -4.66 -3.79
CA THR A 60 1.84 -4.87 -2.47
C THR A 60 2.60 -6.19 -2.41
N GLU A 61 2.04 -7.26 -2.99
CA GLU A 61 2.72 -8.56 -3.10
C GLU A 61 3.97 -8.46 -3.99
N LEU A 62 3.90 -7.77 -5.13
CA LEU A 62 5.06 -7.51 -5.99
C LEU A 62 6.25 -6.91 -5.22
N PHE A 63 6.00 -5.98 -4.30
CA PHE A 63 7.05 -5.37 -3.48
C PHE A 63 7.53 -6.29 -2.34
N LEU A 64 6.72 -7.26 -1.91
CA LEU A 64 7.09 -8.24 -0.88
C LEU A 64 7.90 -9.41 -1.44
N GLU A 65 7.71 -9.79 -2.70
CA GLU A 65 8.52 -10.81 -3.38
C GLU A 65 9.97 -10.35 -3.62
N LYS A 66 10.27 -9.06 -3.39
CA LYS A 66 11.62 -8.47 -3.47
C LYS A 66 12.34 -8.68 -4.81
N PHE A 67 11.60 -8.67 -5.92
CA PHE A 67 12.23 -8.71 -7.23
C PHE A 67 13.18 -7.53 -7.44
N SER A 68 14.37 -7.84 -7.92
CA SER A 68 15.34 -6.86 -8.41
C SER A 68 14.83 -6.17 -9.68
N LEU A 69 15.46 -5.06 -10.05
CA LEU A 69 15.16 -4.37 -11.31
C LEU A 69 15.43 -5.26 -12.53
N GLU A 70 16.48 -6.08 -12.49
CA GLU A 70 16.84 -6.95 -13.61
C GLU A 70 15.84 -8.08 -13.81
N GLU A 71 15.40 -8.71 -12.72
CA GLU A 71 14.39 -9.78 -12.77
C GLU A 71 13.09 -9.26 -13.39
N LEU A 72 12.59 -8.11 -12.92
CA LEU A 72 11.35 -7.53 -13.47
C LEU A 72 11.51 -7.05 -14.92
N ALA A 73 12.68 -6.53 -15.30
CA ALA A 73 12.93 -6.06 -16.66
C ALA A 73 12.95 -7.20 -17.68
N ASN A 74 13.41 -8.38 -17.26
CA ASN A 74 13.61 -9.56 -18.10
C ASN A 74 12.50 -10.61 -17.97
N MET A 75 11.64 -10.52 -16.96
CA MET A 75 10.47 -11.39 -16.82
C MET A 75 9.58 -11.31 -18.09
N PRO A 76 9.09 -12.44 -18.61
CA PRO A 76 8.10 -12.44 -19.68
C PRO A 76 6.89 -11.58 -19.31
N LEU A 77 6.38 -10.80 -20.27
CA LEU A 77 5.24 -9.91 -20.04
C LEU A 77 4.00 -10.69 -19.59
N GLU A 78 3.78 -11.86 -20.19
CA GLU A 78 2.73 -12.81 -19.84
C GLU A 78 2.85 -13.27 -18.38
N GLU A 79 4.04 -13.66 -17.95
CA GLU A 79 4.29 -14.14 -16.59
C GLU A 79 4.03 -13.04 -15.55
N LEU A 80 4.52 -11.82 -15.80
CA LEU A 80 4.26 -10.68 -14.92
C LEU A 80 2.76 -10.33 -14.87
N ALA A 81 2.06 -10.41 -16.00
CA ALA A 81 0.63 -10.16 -16.06
C ALA A 81 -0.17 -11.24 -15.31
N GLU A 82 0.21 -12.51 -15.44
CA GLU A 82 -0.39 -13.63 -14.71
C GLU A 82 -0.17 -13.50 -13.20
N PHE A 83 1.05 -13.15 -12.77
CA PHE A 83 1.35 -12.86 -11.38
C PHE A 83 0.45 -11.75 -10.82
N LEU A 84 0.32 -10.63 -11.53
CA LEU A 84 -0.54 -9.53 -11.10
C LEU A 84 -2.02 -9.96 -11.03
N GLN A 85 -2.46 -10.75 -12.01
CA GLN A 85 -3.83 -11.26 -12.08
C GLN A 85 -4.13 -12.20 -10.90
N GLU A 86 -3.24 -13.14 -10.61
CA GLU A 86 -3.37 -14.10 -9.52
C GLU A 86 -3.41 -13.38 -8.16
N LYS A 87 -2.43 -12.52 -7.88
CA LYS A 87 -2.33 -11.78 -6.61
C LYS A 87 -3.44 -10.74 -6.44
N SER A 88 -4.14 -10.37 -7.52
CA SER A 88 -5.35 -9.54 -7.47
C SER A 88 -6.66 -10.33 -7.24
N ARG A 89 -6.59 -11.67 -7.23
CA ARG A 89 -7.75 -12.57 -7.24
C ARG A 89 -8.65 -12.34 -8.47
N ASN A 90 -8.03 -12.21 -9.64
CA ASN A 90 -8.69 -11.96 -10.93
C ASN A 90 -9.48 -10.65 -11.04
N ARG A 91 -9.11 -9.62 -10.27
CA ARG A 91 -9.79 -8.30 -10.27
C ARG A 91 -8.96 -7.21 -10.93
N PHE A 92 -7.82 -7.57 -11.49
CA PHE A 92 -6.97 -6.64 -12.20
C PHE A 92 -7.57 -6.36 -13.58
N GLY A 93 -7.92 -5.10 -13.87
CA GLY A 93 -8.63 -4.77 -15.12
C GLY A 93 -7.78 -4.98 -16.37
N TYR A 94 -6.52 -4.52 -16.32
CA TYR A 94 -5.61 -4.53 -17.48
C TYR A 94 -4.21 -5.05 -17.10
N PRO A 95 -4.08 -6.35 -16.74
CA PRO A 95 -2.84 -6.90 -16.19
C PRO A 95 -1.65 -6.78 -17.15
N LYS A 96 -1.86 -7.03 -18.46
CA LYS A 96 -0.81 -6.87 -19.48
C LYS A 96 -0.34 -5.42 -19.64
N CYS A 97 -1.27 -4.46 -19.65
CA CYS A 97 -0.92 -3.04 -19.77
C CYS A 97 -0.09 -2.57 -18.58
N VAL A 98 -0.51 -2.93 -17.36
CA VAL A 98 0.23 -2.53 -16.15
C VAL A 98 1.56 -3.27 -16.02
N ALA A 99 1.62 -4.55 -16.38
CA ALA A 99 2.88 -5.30 -16.44
C ALA A 99 3.87 -4.60 -17.39
N ALA A 100 3.42 -4.16 -18.58
CA ALA A 100 4.24 -3.42 -19.52
C ALA A 100 4.70 -2.07 -18.95
N SER A 101 3.81 -1.32 -18.28
CA SER A 101 4.16 -0.08 -17.59
C SER A 101 5.19 -0.29 -16.47
N ILE A 102 5.06 -1.37 -15.69
CA ILE A 102 6.02 -1.73 -14.64
C ILE A 102 7.39 -2.03 -15.27
N GLN A 103 7.44 -2.82 -16.34
CA GLN A 103 8.70 -3.11 -17.03
C GLN A 103 9.34 -1.84 -17.59
N LYS A 104 8.54 -0.96 -18.19
CA LYS A 104 9.01 0.33 -18.69
C LYS A 104 9.59 1.19 -17.57
N ALA A 105 8.88 1.30 -16.44
CA ALA A 105 9.34 2.03 -15.26
C ALA A 105 10.67 1.47 -14.74
N VAL A 106 10.74 0.16 -14.58
CA VAL A 106 11.94 -0.52 -14.07
C VAL A 106 13.13 -0.30 -15.01
N LYS A 107 12.95 -0.43 -16.32
CA LYS A 107 14.01 -0.20 -17.32
C LYS A 107 14.49 1.26 -17.35
N ALA A 108 13.62 2.21 -17.04
CA ALA A 108 13.95 3.64 -16.98
C ALA A 108 14.49 4.09 -15.62
N SER A 109 14.42 3.25 -14.58
CA SER A 109 14.91 3.57 -13.25
C SER A 109 16.43 3.45 -13.17
N TYR A 110 17.07 4.29 -12.34
CA TYR A 110 18.49 4.11 -12.03
C TYR A 110 18.71 2.87 -11.15
N ARG A 111 19.93 2.33 -11.22
CA ARG A 111 20.38 1.23 -10.36
C ARG A 111 20.92 1.77 -9.05
N LEU A 112 20.62 1.07 -7.97
CA LEU A 112 21.20 1.29 -6.65
C LEU A 112 22.29 0.25 -6.38
N ASP A 113 23.19 0.57 -5.45
CA ASP A 113 24.05 -0.45 -4.86
C ASP A 113 23.20 -1.47 -4.10
N LYS A 114 23.60 -2.75 -4.16
CA LYS A 114 22.82 -3.86 -3.61
C LYS A 114 22.55 -3.71 -2.11
N VAL A 115 23.53 -3.22 -1.34
CA VAL A 115 23.37 -3.03 0.11
C VAL A 115 22.28 -2.00 0.40
N VAL A 116 22.23 -0.94 -0.41
CA VAL A 116 21.21 0.10 -0.30
C VAL A 116 19.85 -0.44 -0.73
N GLU A 117 19.79 -1.19 -1.84
CA GLU A 117 18.56 -1.81 -2.33
C GLU A 117 17.92 -2.75 -1.29
N ASP A 118 18.72 -3.66 -0.71
CA ASP A 118 18.28 -4.62 0.31
C ASP A 118 17.72 -3.89 1.55
N SER A 119 18.35 -2.78 1.94
CA SER A 119 17.89 -1.96 3.06
C SER A 119 16.52 -1.32 2.79
N ILE A 120 16.29 -0.84 1.56
CA ILE A 120 15.02 -0.24 1.17
C ILE A 120 13.93 -1.31 1.11
N ASP A 121 14.24 -2.53 0.65
CA ASP A 121 13.26 -3.62 0.62
C ASP A 121 12.75 -4.00 2.00
N VAL A 122 13.62 -4.00 3.01
CA VAL A 122 13.22 -4.20 4.40
C VAL A 122 12.30 -3.07 4.87
N ILE A 123 12.63 -1.81 4.52
CA ILE A 123 11.81 -0.65 4.88
C ILE A 123 10.43 -0.73 4.20
N LEU A 124 10.37 -1.03 2.90
CA LEU A 124 9.13 -1.16 2.15
C LEU A 124 8.26 -2.29 2.71
N GLY A 125 8.85 -3.46 2.98
CA GLY A 125 8.13 -4.59 3.59
C GLY A 125 7.58 -4.25 4.98
N THR A 126 8.35 -3.52 5.80
CA THR A 126 7.91 -3.04 7.12
C THR A 126 6.75 -2.07 6.99
N SER A 127 6.86 -1.09 6.08
CA SER A 127 5.82 -0.09 5.82
C SER A 127 4.52 -0.74 5.34
N ILE A 128 4.60 -1.75 4.46
CA ILE A 128 3.45 -2.55 4.02
C ILE A 128 2.72 -3.20 5.21
N ALA A 129 3.46 -3.81 6.15
CA ALA A 129 2.87 -4.42 7.34
C ALA A 129 2.15 -3.38 8.22
N VAL A 130 2.75 -2.21 8.40
CA VAL A 130 2.16 -1.09 9.15
C VAL A 130 0.88 -0.57 8.47
N ILE A 131 0.91 -0.36 7.15
CA ILE A 131 -0.26 0.06 6.35
C ILE A 131 -1.41 -0.94 6.50
N ARG A 132 -1.13 -2.24 6.36
CA ARG A 132 -2.13 -3.32 6.52
C ARG A 132 -2.74 -3.28 7.93
N THR A 133 -1.91 -3.09 8.95
CA THR A 133 -2.34 -2.98 10.34
C THR A 133 -3.27 -1.80 10.54
N PHE A 134 -2.91 -0.60 10.09
CA PHE A 134 -3.79 0.58 10.20
C PHE A 134 -5.12 0.36 9.48
N GLN A 135 -5.11 -0.21 8.27
CA GLN A 135 -6.35 -0.52 7.55
C GLN A 135 -7.25 -1.48 8.32
N GLN A 136 -6.70 -2.51 8.96
CA GLN A 136 -7.45 -3.44 9.79
C GLN A 136 -8.04 -2.74 11.02
N GLN A 137 -7.23 -1.97 11.75
CA GLN A 137 -7.69 -1.28 12.96
C GLN A 137 -8.76 -0.23 12.66
N ILE A 138 -8.64 0.50 11.55
CA ILE A 138 -9.67 1.43 11.08
C ILE A 138 -11.00 0.69 10.85
N LYS A 139 -10.98 -0.49 10.23
CA LYS A 139 -12.20 -1.29 10.00
C LYS A 139 -12.82 -1.77 11.31
N GLU A 140 -12.03 -2.18 12.30
CA GLU A 140 -12.54 -2.58 13.62
C GLU A 140 -13.17 -1.41 14.38
N LEU A 141 -12.56 -0.23 14.32
CA LEU A 141 -13.18 0.99 14.87
C LEU A 141 -14.48 1.34 14.15
N GLU A 142 -14.54 1.22 12.82
CA GLU A 142 -15.76 1.47 12.05
C GLU A 142 -16.90 0.51 12.41
N LYS A 143 -16.60 -0.76 12.69
CA LYS A 143 -17.60 -1.70 13.21
C LYS A 143 -18.10 -1.27 14.60
N SER A 144 -17.20 -0.82 15.46
CA SER A 144 -17.54 -0.38 16.82
C SER A 144 -18.35 0.92 16.83
N ILE A 145 -18.10 1.83 15.89
CA ILE A 145 -18.85 3.09 15.71
C ILE A 145 -20.28 2.84 15.20
N LYS A 146 -20.50 1.78 14.42
CA LYS A 146 -21.82 1.42 13.86
C LYS A 146 -22.72 0.65 14.83
N LYS A 147 -22.17 0.13 15.92
CA LYS A 147 -22.93 -0.52 17.00
C LYS A 147 -23.60 0.53 17.87
#